data_AF-T0GFV9-F1
#
_entry.id   AF-T0GFV9-F1
#
_cell.length_a   1.000
_cell.length_b   1.000
_cell.length_c   1.000
_cell.angle_alpha   90.00
_cell.angle_beta   90.00
_cell.angle_gamma   90.00
#
_symmetry.space_group_name_H-M   'P 1'
#
loop_
_entity.id
_entity.type
_entity.pdbx_description
1 polymer ?
#
loop_
_entity_poly.entity_id
_entity_poly.type
_entity_poly.pdbx_seq_one_letter_code
_entity_poly.pdbx_strand_id
1 'polypeptide(L)'
;GMPYGPGLAAFGIDPARLLIGVMADEAMLLRAAVDALRCPALGALLAELRGPAPLLDLTASRRLALAAESSGVTAFMLRVSGDPVPSAADTRWRVAAAPSPPLPGNGPGRSAFDLSLLRRRAGRDGLCWRLAWDNGRGMFEEREGGRDERHGLGQDGGGRDGGGRDGQAPLSGAVVPVPADRPAAHRAA
;
A
#
# COMPACT_ATOMS: atom_id res chain seq x y z
N GLY A 1 14.82 -9.70 -5.02
CA GLY A 1 14.23 -10.99 -5.43
C GLY A 1 13.23 -10.73 -6.54
N MET A 2 12.81 -11.75 -7.27
CA MET A 2 11.76 -11.61 -8.29
C MET A 2 10.37 -11.90 -7.68
N PRO A 3 9.31 -11.23 -8.14
CA PRO A 3 7.96 -11.54 -7.68
C PRO A 3 7.55 -12.96 -8.11
N TYR A 4 6.82 -13.65 -7.25
CA TYR A 4 6.31 -14.99 -7.55
C TYR A 4 5.02 -14.91 -8.37
N GLY A 5 5.11 -15.21 -9.66
CA GLY A 5 4.01 -15.09 -10.63
C GLY A 5 2.70 -15.76 -10.19
N PRO A 6 2.70 -17.04 -9.78
CA PRO A 6 1.48 -17.69 -9.31
C PRO A 6 0.85 -17.01 -8.08
N GLY A 7 1.67 -16.42 -7.20
CA GLY A 7 1.18 -15.61 -6.09
C GLY A 7 0.48 -14.35 -6.56
N LEU A 8 1.07 -13.62 -7.52
CA LEU A 8 0.43 -12.45 -8.14
C LEU A 8 -0.91 -12.81 -8.81
N ALA A 9 -0.93 -13.91 -9.56
CA ALA A 9 -2.15 -14.41 -10.20
C ALA A 9 -3.23 -14.76 -9.17
N ALA A 10 -2.85 -15.35 -8.03
CA ALA A 10 -3.77 -15.64 -6.91
C ALA A 10 -4.35 -14.35 -6.28
N PHE A 11 -3.66 -13.21 -6.40
CA PHE A 11 -4.16 -11.89 -6.02
C PHE A 11 -4.87 -11.13 -7.17
N GLY A 12 -5.14 -11.79 -8.30
CA GLY A 12 -5.83 -11.19 -9.45
C GLY A 12 -4.94 -10.30 -10.33
N ILE A 13 -3.62 -10.33 -10.15
CA ILE A 13 -2.66 -9.58 -10.97
C ILE A 13 -2.15 -10.51 -12.07
N ASP A 14 -2.50 -10.21 -13.32
CA ASP A 14 -1.99 -10.95 -14.48
C ASP A 14 -0.47 -10.71 -14.65
N PRO A 15 0.38 -11.73 -14.45
CA PRO A 15 1.83 -11.57 -14.58
C PRO A 15 2.27 -11.17 -15.99
N ALA A 16 1.48 -11.46 -17.03
CA ALA A 16 1.79 -11.08 -18.41
C ALA A 16 1.68 -9.56 -18.66
N ARG A 17 1.01 -8.83 -17.76
CA ARG A 17 0.85 -7.37 -17.82
C ARG A 17 1.96 -6.60 -17.07
N LEU A 18 2.95 -7.30 -16.53
CA LEU A 18 4.02 -6.70 -15.73
C LEU A 18 5.27 -6.41 -16.56
N LEU A 19 5.76 -5.18 -16.44
CA LEU A 19 7.11 -4.82 -16.85
C LEU A 19 8.02 -4.86 -15.62
N ILE A 20 8.97 -5.80 -15.60
CA ILE A 20 9.87 -5.99 -14.45
C ILE A 20 11.27 -5.51 -14.83
N GLY A 21 11.78 -4.53 -14.09
CA GLY A 21 13.15 -4.05 -14.19
C GLY A 21 13.93 -4.35 -12.91
N VAL A 22 15.15 -4.86 -13.04
CA VAL A 22 16.10 -5.01 -11.93
C VAL A 22 17.21 -3.99 -12.15
N MET A 23 17.40 -3.12 -11.18
CA MET A 23 18.35 -2.01 -11.25
C MET A 23 19.61 -2.37 -10.45
N ALA A 24 20.76 -1.89 -10.91
CA ALA A 24 22.04 -2.21 -10.28
C ALA A 24 22.16 -1.64 -8.86
N ASP A 25 21.58 -0.45 -8.64
CA ASP A 25 21.61 0.25 -7.36
C ASP A 25 20.38 1.15 -7.17
N GLU A 26 20.31 1.75 -5.98
CA GLU A 26 19.22 2.64 -5.58
C GLU A 26 19.15 3.92 -6.44
N ALA A 27 20.29 4.47 -6.88
CA ALA A 27 20.31 5.68 -7.69
C ALA A 27 19.71 5.43 -9.08
N MET A 28 20.10 4.31 -9.71
CA MET A 28 19.55 3.84 -10.97
C MET A 28 18.05 3.53 -10.82
N LEU A 29 17.64 2.90 -9.71
CA LEU A 29 16.23 2.64 -9.43
C LEU A 29 15.40 3.92 -9.33
N LEU A 30 15.85 4.90 -8.56
CA LEU A 30 15.13 6.17 -8.41
C LEU A 30 15.11 6.99 -9.70
N ARG A 31 16.13 6.86 -10.56
CA ARG A 31 16.16 7.47 -11.89
C ARG A 31 15.14 6.79 -12.82
N ALA A 32 15.20 5.47 -12.92
CA ALA A 32 14.28 4.67 -13.71
C ALA A 32 12.83 4.87 -13.26
N ALA A 33 12.58 5.02 -11.96
CA ALA A 33 11.26 5.32 -11.42
C ALA A 33 10.70 6.66 -11.93
N VAL A 34 11.51 7.72 -11.96
CA VAL A 34 11.08 9.02 -12.52
C VAL A 34 10.80 8.91 -14.01
N ASP A 35 11.63 8.18 -14.77
CA ASP A 35 11.43 7.99 -16.21
C ASP A 35 10.20 7.15 -16.51
N ALA A 36 9.94 6.10 -15.72
CA ALA A 36 8.71 5.31 -15.79
C ALA A 36 7.47 6.18 -15.50
N LEU A 37 7.52 7.02 -14.46
CA LEU A 37 6.42 7.93 -14.13
C LEU A 37 6.19 9.01 -15.20
N ARG A 38 7.07 9.20 -16.18
CA ARG A 38 6.82 10.08 -17.33
C ARG A 38 6.06 9.36 -18.46
N CYS A 39 5.85 8.06 -18.36
CA CYS A 39 5.10 7.27 -19.33
C CYS A 39 3.63 7.14 -18.88
N PRO A 40 2.70 7.96 -19.40
CA PRO A 40 1.29 7.93 -18.97
C PRO A 40 0.54 6.65 -19.39
N ALA A 41 1.16 5.77 -20.20
CA ALA A 41 0.61 4.48 -20.57
C ALA A 41 0.72 3.42 -19.45
N LEU A 42 1.52 3.67 -18.40
CA LEU A 42 1.58 2.77 -17.25
C LEU A 42 0.36 2.96 -16.34
N GLY A 43 -0.26 1.87 -15.89
CA GLY A 43 -1.33 1.93 -14.88
C GLY A 43 -0.81 2.34 -13.50
N ALA A 44 0.33 1.78 -13.08
CA ALA A 44 1.01 2.12 -11.84
C ALA A 44 2.51 1.77 -11.93
N LEU A 45 3.30 2.37 -11.04
CA LEU A 45 4.68 2.03 -10.76
C LEU A 45 4.78 1.44 -9.34
N LEU A 46 5.49 0.32 -9.20
CA LEU A 46 5.93 -0.19 -7.90
C LEU A 46 7.46 -0.26 -7.88
N ALA A 47 8.07 0.46 -6.96
CA ALA A 47 9.52 0.49 -6.78
C ALA A 47 9.88 -0.08 -5.40
N GLU A 48 10.65 -1.17 -5.38
CA GLU A 48 11.09 -1.85 -4.15
C GLU A 48 12.47 -1.35 -3.71
N LEU A 49 12.55 -0.90 -2.46
CA LEU A 49 13.77 -0.50 -1.78
C LEU A 49 13.94 -1.35 -0.52
N ARG A 50 15.16 -1.80 -0.26
CA ARG A 50 15.49 -2.65 0.89
C ARG A 50 16.38 -1.91 1.88
N GLY A 51 16.13 -2.14 3.17
CA GLY A 51 16.91 -1.53 4.24
C GLY A 51 16.68 -0.02 4.36
N PRO A 52 17.70 0.75 4.79
CA PRO A 52 17.57 2.18 5.05
C PRO A 52 17.14 3.00 3.83
N ALA A 53 17.61 2.68 2.63
CA ALA A 53 17.35 3.40 1.37
C ALA A 53 17.60 4.93 1.47
N PRO A 54 18.85 5.37 1.73
CA PRO A 54 19.17 6.75 2.05
C PRO A 54 18.99 7.74 0.88
N LEU A 55 18.96 7.28 -0.37
CA LEU A 55 18.76 8.16 -1.54
C LEU A 55 17.27 8.47 -1.76
N LEU A 56 16.35 7.73 -1.14
CA LEU A 56 14.94 8.11 -1.04
C LEU A 56 14.75 9.19 0.05
N ASP A 57 15.38 10.34 -0.14
CA ASP A 57 15.21 11.50 0.72
C ASP A 57 13.92 12.29 0.37
N LEU A 58 13.71 13.42 1.07
CA LEU A 58 12.54 14.26 0.81
C LEU A 58 12.56 14.86 -0.61
N THR A 59 13.73 15.17 -1.16
CA THR A 59 13.90 15.74 -2.50
C THR A 59 13.55 14.71 -3.57
N ALA A 60 14.10 13.51 -3.48
CA ALA A 60 13.83 12.39 -4.37
C ALA A 60 12.36 11.98 -4.30
N SER A 61 11.79 11.85 -3.10
CA SER A 61 10.37 11.52 -2.95
C SER A 61 9.44 12.61 -3.48
N ARG A 62 9.78 13.90 -3.34
CA ARG A 62 9.02 15.00 -3.94
C ARG A 62 9.08 14.97 -5.47
N ARG A 63 10.25 14.68 -6.04
CA ARG A 63 10.41 14.54 -7.49
C ARG A 63 9.54 13.40 -8.04
N LEU A 64 9.49 12.27 -7.33
CA LEU A 64 8.61 11.14 -7.68
C LEU A 64 7.13 11.53 -7.58
N ALA A 65 6.72 12.19 -6.49
CA ALA A 65 5.34 12.65 -6.32
C ALA A 65 4.91 13.59 -7.45
N LEU A 66 5.73 14.59 -7.80
CA LEU A 66 5.43 15.50 -8.91
C LEU A 66 5.37 14.79 -10.28
N ALA A 67 6.22 13.79 -10.51
CA ALA A 67 6.18 13.01 -11.73
C ALA A 67 4.89 12.17 -11.81
N ALA A 68 4.49 11.53 -10.70
CA ALA A 68 3.24 10.78 -10.60
C ALA A 68 2.00 11.67 -10.78
N GLU A 69 1.98 12.84 -10.15
CA GLU A 69 0.92 13.84 -10.31
C GLU A 69 0.79 14.31 -11.77
N SER A 70 1.94 14.61 -12.41
CA SER A 70 1.98 15.11 -13.79
C SER A 70 1.49 14.08 -14.82
N SER A 71 1.84 12.81 -14.66
CA SER A 71 1.42 11.75 -15.59
C SER A 71 0.09 11.09 -15.24
N GLY A 72 -0.37 11.23 -14.00
CA GLY A 72 -1.51 10.50 -13.47
C GLY A 72 -1.25 9.02 -13.20
N VAL A 73 0.01 8.57 -13.25
CA VAL A 73 0.43 7.21 -12.90
C VAL A 73 0.57 7.09 -11.38
N THR A 74 -0.06 6.09 -10.77
CA THR A 74 0.05 5.88 -9.32
C THR A 74 1.41 5.29 -8.96
N ALA A 75 2.13 5.90 -8.01
CA ALA A 75 3.44 5.44 -7.57
C ALA A 75 3.38 4.78 -6.17
N PHE A 76 3.87 3.54 -6.09
CA PHE A 76 4.06 2.80 -4.85
C PHE A 76 5.54 2.63 -4.55
N MET A 77 5.99 3.11 -3.39
CA MET A 77 7.33 2.87 -2.88
C MET A 77 7.27 1.77 -1.82
N LEU A 78 7.65 0.55 -2.18
CA LEU A 78 7.71 -0.58 -1.26
C LEU A 78 9.04 -0.55 -0.50
N ARG A 79 8.98 -0.37 0.83
CA ARG A 79 10.17 -0.35 1.69
C ARG A 79 10.21 -1.58 2.58
N VAL A 80 11.10 -2.51 2.24
CA VAL A 80 11.29 -3.77 2.99
C VAL A 80 12.40 -3.58 4.01
N SER A 81 12.15 -3.93 5.27
CA SER A 81 13.14 -3.83 6.35
C SER A 81 13.71 -2.42 6.54
N GLY A 82 12.91 -1.37 6.28
CA GLY A 82 13.29 0.02 6.49
C GLY A 82 12.33 0.71 7.44
N ASP A 83 12.87 1.54 8.35
CA ASP A 83 12.04 2.33 9.26
C ASP A 83 11.36 3.50 8.54
N PRO A 84 10.15 3.90 8.94
CA PRO A 84 9.47 5.06 8.36
C PRO A 84 10.34 6.34 8.45
N VAL A 85 10.60 6.97 7.30
CA VAL A 85 11.31 8.26 7.20
C VAL A 85 10.40 9.33 6.60
N PRO A 86 10.63 10.63 6.85
CA PRO A 86 9.91 11.71 6.17
C PRO A 86 9.95 11.58 4.64
N SER A 87 8.82 11.78 3.98
CA SER A 87 8.71 11.66 2.53
C SER A 87 7.51 12.45 2.00
N ALA A 88 7.51 12.77 0.71
CA ALA A 88 6.42 13.52 0.07
C ALA A 88 5.15 12.70 -0.22
N ALA A 89 5.10 11.41 0.13
CA ALA A 89 3.98 10.51 -0.18
C ALA A 89 2.63 11.03 0.34
N ASP A 90 1.52 10.71 -0.32
CA ASP A 90 0.20 11.12 0.19
C ASP A 90 -0.28 10.25 1.33
N THR A 91 0.02 8.95 1.28
CA THR A 91 -0.23 8.02 2.36
C THR A 91 1.02 7.21 2.68
N ARG A 92 1.11 6.74 3.92
CA ARG A 92 2.15 5.82 4.36
C ARG A 92 1.52 4.68 5.13
N TRP A 93 1.87 3.47 4.73
CA TRP A 93 1.32 2.25 5.29
C TRP A 93 2.44 1.41 5.88
N ARG A 94 2.13 0.73 6.99
CA ARG A 94 2.86 -0.44 7.46
C ARG A 94 2.01 -1.66 7.15
N VAL A 95 2.62 -2.68 6.58
CA VAL A 95 1.97 -3.96 6.27
C VAL A 95 2.81 -5.06 6.89
N ALA A 96 2.18 -5.94 7.64
CA ALA A 96 2.79 -7.12 8.24
C ALA A 96 1.95 -8.35 7.92
N ALA A 97 2.59 -9.52 7.86
CA ALA A 97 1.86 -10.78 7.83
C ALA A 97 1.11 -10.96 9.16
N ALA A 98 -0.15 -11.39 9.09
CA ALA A 98 -0.95 -11.76 10.25
C ALA A 98 -1.20 -13.28 10.26
N PRO A 99 -1.49 -13.89 11.42
CA PRO A 99 -1.85 -15.29 11.51
C PRO A 99 -3.05 -15.63 10.60
N SER A 100 -2.88 -16.64 9.74
CA SER A 100 -3.97 -17.14 8.90
C SER A 100 -4.99 -17.92 9.75
N PRO A 101 -6.31 -17.77 9.54
CA PRO A 101 -7.31 -18.57 10.25
C PRO A 101 -7.20 -20.05 9.86
N PRO A 102 -7.01 -20.98 10.80
CA PRO A 102 -6.78 -22.39 10.45
C PRO A 102 -8.01 -22.97 9.74
N LEU A 103 -7.76 -23.77 8.70
CA LEU A 103 -8.78 -24.61 8.07
C LEU A 103 -8.97 -25.91 8.85
N PRO A 104 -10.10 -26.64 8.65
CA PRO A 104 -10.28 -27.96 9.25
C PRO A 104 -9.05 -28.85 9.02
N GLY A 105 -8.60 -29.54 10.07
CA GLY A 105 -7.38 -30.34 10.02
C GLY A 105 -6.08 -29.55 10.22
N ASN A 106 -6.14 -28.34 10.78
CA ASN A 106 -4.98 -27.45 11.00
C ASN A 106 -4.22 -27.09 9.72
N GLY A 107 -4.92 -27.06 8.59
CA GLY A 107 -4.37 -26.56 7.34
C GLY A 107 -4.12 -25.05 7.39
N PRO A 108 -3.14 -24.52 6.64
CA PRO A 108 -2.91 -23.08 6.55
C PRO A 108 -4.15 -22.39 6.00
N GLY A 109 -4.51 -21.28 6.63
CA GLY A 109 -5.65 -20.48 6.28
C GLY A 109 -5.45 -19.60 5.05
N ARG A 110 -6.45 -18.75 4.80
CA ARG A 110 -6.32 -17.60 3.91
C ARG A 110 -5.18 -16.69 4.37
N SER A 111 -4.42 -16.15 3.42
CA SER A 111 -3.38 -15.15 3.71
C SER A 111 -4.00 -13.94 4.42
N ALA A 112 -3.42 -13.57 5.56
CA ALA A 112 -3.90 -12.47 6.37
C ALA A 112 -2.79 -11.44 6.61
N PHE A 113 -3.19 -10.18 6.76
CA PHE A 113 -2.30 -9.04 6.86
C PHE A 113 -2.80 -8.06 7.92
N ASP A 114 -1.88 -7.52 8.71
CA ASP A 114 -2.13 -6.36 9.56
C ASP A 114 -1.64 -5.11 8.81
N LEU A 115 -2.55 -4.14 8.62
CA LEU A 115 -2.29 -2.88 7.94
C LEU A 115 -2.44 -1.74 8.94
N SER A 116 -1.48 -0.81 8.95
CA SER A 116 -1.59 0.44 9.69
C SER A 116 -1.34 1.63 8.76
N LEU A 117 -2.28 2.57 8.69
CA LEU A 117 -2.10 3.85 8.02
C LEU A 117 -1.31 4.79 8.95
N LEU A 118 0.00 4.83 8.75
CA LEU A 118 0.92 5.62 9.58
C LEU A 118 0.80 7.12 9.34
N ARG A 119 0.44 7.52 8.11
CA ARG A 119 0.26 8.93 7.75
C ARG A 119 -0.67 9.06 6.56
N ARG A 120 -1.49 10.12 6.57
CA ARG A 120 -2.21 10.64 5.40
C ARG A 120 -2.02 12.15 5.34
N ARG A 121 -1.61 12.70 4.18
CA ARG A 121 -1.37 14.15 4.02
C ARG A 121 -2.62 14.98 4.30
N ALA A 122 -3.78 14.49 3.86
CA ALA A 122 -5.08 15.14 4.03
C ALA A 122 -6.09 14.13 4.58
N GLY A 123 -6.25 14.09 5.91
CA GLY A 123 -7.25 13.27 6.59
C GLY A 123 -6.70 12.53 7.80
N ARG A 124 -7.48 11.56 8.29
CA ARG A 124 -7.14 10.73 9.45
C ARG A 124 -6.01 9.75 9.14
N ASP A 125 -5.14 9.55 10.12
CA ASP A 125 -4.13 8.50 10.20
C ASP A 125 -4.30 7.69 11.50
N GLY A 126 -3.35 6.80 11.80
CA GLY A 126 -3.40 5.91 12.98
C GLY A 126 -4.44 4.80 12.87
N LEU A 127 -5.04 4.60 11.69
CA LEU A 127 -6.03 3.57 11.45
C LEU A 127 -5.36 2.21 11.27
N CYS A 128 -5.97 1.16 11.82
CA CYS A 128 -5.47 -0.20 11.77
C CYS A 128 -6.56 -1.16 11.30
N TRP A 129 -6.17 -2.12 10.48
CA TRP A 129 -7.05 -3.18 9.97
C TRP A 129 -6.32 -4.51 9.99
N ARG A 130 -7.08 -5.58 10.22
CA ARG A 130 -6.66 -6.94 9.88
C ARG A 130 -7.47 -7.40 8.69
N LEU A 131 -6.80 -7.73 7.60
CA LEU A 131 -7.45 -8.15 6.35
C LEU A 131 -7.08 -9.60 6.03
N ALA A 132 -8.02 -10.36 5.50
CA ALA A 132 -7.78 -11.68 4.93
C ALA A 132 -8.15 -11.69 3.45
N TRP A 133 -7.35 -12.36 2.61
CA TRP A 133 -7.64 -12.48 1.18
C TRP A 133 -8.59 -13.66 0.91
N ASP A 134 -9.74 -13.39 0.28
CA ASP A 134 -10.63 -14.44 -0.22
C ASP A 134 -10.28 -14.77 -1.67
N ASN A 135 -9.57 -15.88 -1.89
CA ASN A 135 -9.23 -16.37 -3.23
C ASN A 135 -10.46 -16.65 -4.12
N GLY A 136 -11.59 -17.05 -3.53
CA GLY A 136 -12.81 -17.37 -4.28
C GLY A 136 -13.56 -16.12 -4.75
N ARG A 137 -13.39 -15.00 -4.04
CA ARG A 137 -14.05 -13.72 -4.35
C ARG A 137 -13.12 -12.67 -4.95
N GLY A 138 -11.80 -12.87 -4.88
CA GLY A 138 -10.81 -11.91 -5.36
C GLY A 138 -10.84 -10.59 -4.60
N MET A 139 -11.12 -10.61 -3.29
CA MET A 139 -11.23 -9.40 -2.47
C MET A 139 -10.66 -9.60 -1.07
N PHE A 140 -10.29 -8.48 -0.42
CA PHE A 140 -9.96 -8.46 1.00
C PHE A 140 -11.23 -8.39 1.84
N GLU A 141 -11.28 -9.23 2.87
CA GLU A 141 -12.29 -9.21 3.92
C GLU A 141 -11.67 -8.64 5.20
N GLU A 142 -12.32 -7.63 5.77
CA GLU A 142 -11.95 -7.12 7.08
C GLU A 142 -12.27 -8.15 8.16
N ARG A 143 -11.31 -8.38 9.05
CA ARG A 143 -11.43 -9.29 10.18
C ARG A 143 -11.69 -8.48 11.44
N GLU A 144 -12.78 -8.77 12.12
CA GLU A 144 -12.98 -8.29 13.49
C GLU A 144 -11.88 -8.86 14.39
N GLY A 145 -11.09 -7.97 15.01
CA GLY A 145 -9.94 -8.35 15.86
C GLY A 145 -8.72 -7.42 15.79
N GLY A 146 -8.79 -6.32 15.03
CA GLY A 146 -7.71 -5.32 14.91
C GLY A 146 -7.81 -4.12 15.86
N ARG A 147 -8.77 -4.10 16.81
CA ARG A 147 -8.79 -3.08 17.88
C ARG A 147 -7.84 -3.54 18.98
N ASP A 148 -6.55 -3.33 18.83
CA ASP A 148 -5.63 -3.46 19.97
C ASP A 148 -5.78 -2.17 20.81
N GLU A 149 -6.40 -2.31 21.98
CA GLU A 149 -6.63 -1.28 22.99
C GLU A 149 -5.34 -0.83 23.72
N ARG A 150 -4.22 -0.71 22.99
CA ARG A 150 -2.91 -0.38 23.57
C ARG A 150 -2.40 0.99 23.12
N HIS A 151 -3.19 2.01 23.44
CA HIS A 151 -2.67 3.34 23.74
C HIS A 151 -3.34 3.86 25.03
N GLY A 152 -3.26 3.06 26.09
CA GLY A 152 -3.57 3.47 27.45
C GLY A 152 -2.30 3.62 28.26
N LEU A 153 -1.61 4.75 28.14
CA LEU A 153 -0.75 5.32 29.20
C LEU A 153 -0.71 6.85 29.06
N GLY A 154 -1.44 7.52 29.97
CA GLY A 154 -1.15 8.90 30.40
C GLY A 154 -2.07 10.00 29.86
N GLN A 155 -3.25 10.18 30.47
CA GLN A 155 -3.59 11.45 31.14
C GLN A 155 -4.91 11.33 31.93
N ASP A 156 -4.79 11.64 33.22
CA ASP A 156 -5.85 11.67 34.22
C ASP A 156 -6.91 12.73 33.91
N GLY A 157 -8.17 12.35 34.13
CA GLY A 157 -9.11 13.11 34.96
C GLY A 157 -9.92 14.24 34.32
N GLY A 158 -11.12 13.90 33.85
CA GLY A 158 -12.32 14.70 34.14
C GLY A 158 -13.22 15.03 32.94
N GLY A 159 -14.44 14.46 32.92
CA GLY A 159 -15.56 15.06 32.20
C GLY A 159 -16.48 14.10 31.45
N ARG A 160 -17.60 13.79 32.13
CA ARG A 160 -18.89 13.19 31.73
C ARG A 160 -19.31 13.11 30.25
N ASP A 161 -20.03 12.01 30.02
CA ASP A 161 -21.25 11.82 29.20
C ASP A 161 -21.27 12.20 27.72
N GLY A 162 -21.53 11.19 26.89
CA GLY A 162 -21.94 11.38 25.51
C GLY A 162 -21.87 10.08 24.71
N GLY A 163 -22.96 9.29 24.73
CA GLY A 163 -23.11 8.12 23.89
C GLY A 163 -22.99 8.48 22.41
N GLY A 164 -22.11 7.78 21.70
CA GLY A 164 -21.95 7.87 20.26
C GLY A 164 -21.54 6.51 19.71
N ARG A 165 -22.53 5.76 19.22
CA ARG A 165 -22.29 4.79 18.14
C ARG A 165 -21.82 5.60 16.93
N ASP A 166 -20.67 5.25 16.38
CA ASP A 166 -20.37 5.23 14.94
C ASP A 166 -18.87 5.38 14.68
N GLY A 167 -18.36 4.55 13.76
CA GLY A 167 -17.01 4.70 13.25
C GLY A 167 -16.31 3.41 12.85
N GLN A 168 -17.04 2.36 12.44
CA GLN A 168 -16.43 1.34 11.58
C GLN A 168 -16.03 2.04 10.28
N ALA A 169 -14.73 2.27 10.10
CA ALA A 169 -14.21 2.91 8.91
C ALA A 169 -14.43 1.94 7.74
N PRO A 170 -15.22 2.29 6.73
CA PRO A 170 -15.53 1.36 5.66
C PRO A 170 -14.27 1.18 4.80
N LEU A 171 -13.67 -0.01 4.89
CA LEU A 171 -12.94 -0.60 3.75
C LEU A 171 -13.46 -2.00 3.45
N SER A 172 -14.73 -2.30 3.77
CA SER A 172 -15.42 -3.41 3.14
C SER A 172 -15.80 -2.98 1.71
N GLY A 173 -14.84 -3.10 0.78
CA GLY A 173 -15.10 -2.93 -0.67
C GLY A 173 -14.35 -1.81 -1.40
N ALA A 174 -13.47 -1.02 -0.76
CA ALA A 174 -12.67 -0.03 -1.48
C ALA A 174 -11.48 -0.68 -2.20
N VAL A 175 -11.76 -1.44 -3.25
CA VAL A 175 -10.80 -1.63 -4.34
C VAL A 175 -10.66 -0.25 -4.97
N VAL A 176 -9.50 0.38 -4.85
CA VAL A 176 -9.15 1.48 -5.77
C VAL A 176 -8.74 0.78 -7.06
N PRO A 177 -9.58 0.74 -8.11
CA PRO A 177 -9.12 0.21 -9.38
C PRO A 177 -7.99 1.11 -9.83
N VAL A 178 -6.77 0.57 -9.89
CA VAL A 178 -5.74 1.15 -10.73
C VAL A 178 -6.24 0.89 -12.15
N PRO A 179 -6.68 1.90 -12.91
CA PRO A 179 -7.20 1.65 -14.25
C PRO A 179 -6.00 1.19 -15.08
N ALA A 180 -5.89 -0.13 -15.27
CA ALA A 180 -4.85 -0.71 -16.10
C ALA A 180 -5.12 -0.44 -17.60
N ASP A 181 -6.36 -0.03 -17.91
CA ASP A 181 -6.86 0.26 -19.25
C ASP A 181 -7.43 1.69 -19.30
N ARG A 182 -6.58 2.71 -19.16
CA ARG A 182 -6.93 4.03 -19.70
C ARG A 182 -6.74 3.96 -21.22
N PRO A 183 -7.77 4.20 -22.05
CA PRO A 183 -7.53 4.41 -23.47
C PRO A 183 -6.54 5.59 -23.59
N ALA A 184 -5.48 5.39 -24.38
CA ALA A 184 -4.52 6.44 -24.65
C ALA A 184 -5.29 7.68 -25.09
N ALA A 185 -5.26 8.74 -24.28
CA ALA A 185 -5.97 9.97 -24.59
C ALA A 185 -5.41 10.47 -25.93
N HIS A 186 -6.23 10.38 -26.99
CA HIS A 186 -5.96 11.03 -28.26
C HIS A 186 -6.05 12.53 -28.03
N ARG A 187 -4.94 13.16 -27.61
CA ARG A 187 -4.77 14.59 -27.79
C ARG A 187 -4.31 14.80 -29.23
N ALA A 188 -5.29 15.15 -30.07
CA ALA A 188 -5.02 15.86 -31.30
C ALA A 188 -4.22 17.14 -30.96
N ALA A 189 -3.24 17.41 -31.83
CA ALA A 189 -2.38 18.59 -31.79
C ALA A 189 -3.16 19.90 -31.89
#